data_AF-A0A173TAB4-F1
#
_entry.id   AF-A0A173TAB4-F1
#
_cell.length_a   1.000
_cell.length_b   1.000
_cell.length_c   1.000
_cell.angle_alpha   90.00
_cell.angle_beta   90.00
_cell.angle_gamma   90.00
#
_symmetry.space_group_name_H-M   'P 1'
#
loop_
_entity.id
_entity.type
_entity.pdbx_description
1 polymer ?
#
loop_
_entity_poly.entity_id
_entity_poly.type
_entity_poly.pdbx_seq_one_letter_code
_entity_poly.pdbx_strand_id
1 'polypeptide(L)'
;MAFKYTEDQLNKMDKALLIELFLGLQDQMEELTKETHALNQKMQLLMEQVVLAKHHRFGRSTERMEDTTQISFMEIDGKIVFFNEAEAVSDPDMEEPEELELKKGSRRKQGKKDQDLS
;
A
#
# COMPACT_ATOMS: atom_id res chain seq x y z
N MET A 1 -22.32 28.94 5.93
CA MET A 1 -21.24 29.70 6.59
C MET A 1 -21.55 29.72 8.07
N ALA A 2 -20.63 29.28 8.93
CA ALA A 2 -20.84 29.32 10.37
C ALA A 2 -20.96 30.79 10.84
N PHE A 3 -21.96 31.08 11.66
CA PHE A 3 -22.18 32.40 12.25
C PHE A 3 -20.98 32.75 13.13
N LYS A 4 -20.32 33.88 12.87
CA LYS A 4 -19.15 34.34 13.63
C LYS A 4 -19.57 35.47 14.54
N TYR A 5 -19.30 35.33 15.83
CA TYR A 5 -19.48 36.41 16.80
C TYR A 5 -18.35 37.42 16.65
N THR A 6 -18.69 38.71 16.79
CA THR A 6 -17.68 39.77 16.93
C THR A 6 -17.25 39.90 18.38
N GLU A 7 -16.07 40.48 18.62
CA GLU A 7 -15.54 40.70 19.97
C GLU A 7 -16.52 41.49 20.85
N ASP A 8 -17.14 42.54 20.31
CA ASP A 8 -18.16 43.34 21.00
C ASP A 8 -19.42 42.55 21.38
N GLN A 9 -19.78 41.53 20.60
CA GLN A 9 -20.91 40.66 20.92
C GLN A 9 -20.55 39.69 22.06
N LEU A 10 -19.33 39.15 22.04
CA LEU A 10 -18.84 38.26 23.09
C LEU A 10 -18.67 39.00 24.42
N ASN A 11 -18.18 40.25 24.39
CA ASN A 11 -18.02 41.08 25.60
C ASN A 11 -19.36 41.47 26.26
N LYS A 12 -20.49 41.36 25.53
CA LYS A 12 -21.84 41.61 26.05
C LYS A 12 -22.55 40.34 26.52
N MET A 13 -21.99 39.16 26.26
CA MET A 13 -22.57 37.89 26.67
C MET A 13 -22.30 37.59 28.15
N ASP A 14 -23.23 36.86 28.76
CA ASP A 14 -23.04 36.35 30.11
C ASP A 14 -21.90 35.31 30.13
N LYS A 15 -21.14 35.30 31.23
CA LYS A 15 -20.01 34.39 31.44
C LYS A 15 -20.44 32.93 31.36
N ALA A 16 -21.64 32.59 31.85
CA ALA A 16 -22.17 31.23 31.76
C ALA A 16 -22.34 30.78 30.30
N LEU A 17 -22.88 31.67 29.45
CA LEU A 17 -23.08 31.40 28.02
C LEU A 17 -21.75 31.28 27.27
N LEU A 18 -20.74 32.09 27.62
CA LEU A 18 -19.40 31.99 27.05
C LEU A 18 -18.73 30.66 27.39
N ILE A 19 -18.91 30.16 28.61
CA ILE A 19 -18.38 28.85 29.04
C ILE A 19 -19.05 27.74 28.23
N GLU A 20 -20.36 27.76 28.08
CA GLU A 20 -21.10 26.76 27.29
C GLU A 20 -20.68 26.77 25.81
N LEU A 21 -20.55 27.96 25.21
CA LEU A 21 -20.06 28.10 23.84
C LEU A 21 -18.64 27.52 23.69
N PHE A 22 -17.76 27.78 24.66
CA PHE A 22 -16.40 27.26 24.64
C PHE A 22 -16.34 25.74 24.76
N LEU A 23 -17.14 25.15 25.66
CA LEU A 23 -17.26 23.70 25.79
C LEU A 23 -17.77 23.06 24.48
N GLY A 24 -18.81 23.65 23.87
CA GLY A 24 -19.31 23.18 22.58
C GLY A 24 -18.28 23.28 21.45
N LEU A 25 -17.43 24.31 21.45
CA LEU A 25 -16.31 24.43 20.50
C LEU A 25 -15.23 23.38 20.74
N GLN A 26 -14.95 23.00 22.00
CA GLN A 26 -14.01 21.92 22.31
C GLN A 26 -14.49 20.59 21.75
N ASP A 27 -15.77 20.26 21.98
CA ASP A 27 -16.38 19.02 21.46
C ASP A 27 -16.35 18.97 19.93
N GLN A 28 -16.74 20.08 19.27
CA GLN A 28 -16.70 20.18 17.81
C GLN A 28 -15.27 20.04 17.26
N MET A 29 -14.28 20.64 17.93
CA MET A 29 -12.88 20.55 17.49
C MET A 29 -12.32 19.14 17.68
N GLU A 30 -12.70 18.45 18.76
CA GLU A 30 -12.34 17.05 18.98
C GLU A 30 -12.96 16.13 17.93
N GLU A 31 -14.25 16.30 17.63
CA GLU A 31 -14.97 15.55 16.59
C GLU A 31 -14.33 15.77 15.21
N LEU A 32 -14.10 17.02 14.83
CA LEU A 32 -13.44 17.35 13.56
C LEU A 32 -12.04 16.74 13.46
N THR A 33 -11.30 16.72 14.57
CA THR A 33 -9.97 16.09 14.62
C THR A 33 -10.06 14.59 14.42
N LYS A 34 -11.03 13.92 15.04
CA LYS A 34 -11.30 12.48 14.86
C LYS A 34 -11.68 12.17 13.41
N GLU A 35 -12.59 12.94 12.83
CA GLU A 35 -13.00 12.78 11.42
C GLU A 35 -11.83 12.97 10.47
N THR A 36 -11.02 14.01 10.68
CA THR A 36 -9.83 14.28 9.86
C THR A 36 -8.83 13.14 9.96
N HIS A 37 -8.61 12.59 11.16
CA HIS A 37 -7.71 11.46 11.35
C HIS A 37 -8.24 10.19 10.65
N ALA A 38 -9.53 9.88 10.80
CA ALA A 38 -10.16 8.75 10.13
C ALA A 38 -10.10 8.88 8.60
N LEU A 39 -10.30 10.09 8.08
CA LEU A 39 -10.17 10.37 6.65
C LEU A 39 -8.74 10.16 6.14
N ASN A 40 -7.74 10.64 6.89
CA ASN A 40 -6.33 10.41 6.56
C ASN A 40 -5.96 8.92 6.53
N GLN A 41 -6.44 8.14 7.50
CA GLN A 41 -6.24 6.69 7.50
C GLN A 41 -6.86 6.01 6.26
N LYS A 42 -8.10 6.39 5.91
CA LYS A 42 -8.76 5.88 4.69
C LYS A 42 -7.98 6.25 3.42
N MET A 43 -7.47 7.49 3.35
CA MET A 43 -6.65 7.94 2.23
C MET A 43 -5.35 7.13 2.11
N GLN A 44 -4.69 6.83 3.23
CA GLN A 44 -3.49 5.98 3.24
C GLN A 44 -3.79 4.58 2.71
N LEU A 45 -4.88 3.95 3.16
CA LEU A 45 -5.31 2.64 2.64
C LEU A 45 -5.61 2.69 1.14
N LEU A 46 -6.28 3.74 0.66
CA LEU A 46 -6.54 3.91 -0.77
C LEU A 46 -5.25 4.06 -1.57
N MET A 47 -4.26 4.82 -1.08
CA MET A 47 -2.96 4.94 -1.73
C MET A 47 -2.25 3.59 -1.82
N GLU A 48 -2.28 2.78 -0.76
CA GLU A 48 -1.72 1.42 -0.76
C GLU A 48 -2.40 0.55 -1.82
N GLN A 49 -3.74 0.57 -1.90
CA GLN A 49 -4.49 -0.17 -2.92
C GLN A 49 -4.15 0.29 -4.34
N VAL A 50 -3.97 1.60 -4.57
CA VAL A 50 -3.54 2.14 -5.88
C VAL A 50 -2.15 1.64 -6.24
N VAL A 51 -1.22 1.60 -5.29
CA VAL A 51 0.14 1.06 -5.51
C VAL A 51 0.08 -0.43 -5.83
N LEU A 52 -0.70 -1.21 -5.08
CA LEU A 52 -0.90 -2.64 -5.31
C LEU A 52 -1.54 -2.90 -6.68
N ALA A 53 -2.57 -2.14 -7.07
CA ALA A 53 -3.22 -2.28 -8.36
C ALA A 53 -2.25 -1.99 -9.53
N LYS A 54 -1.35 -1.01 -9.36
CA LYS A 54 -0.28 -0.75 -10.34
C LYS A 54 0.71 -1.92 -10.44
N HIS A 55 1.04 -2.56 -9.31
CA HIS A 55 1.90 -3.73 -9.27
C HIS A 55 1.21 -5.02 -9.78
N HIS A 56 -0.11 -5.14 -9.69
CA HIS A 56 -0.83 -6.28 -10.27
C HIS A 56 -0.92 -6.15 -11.80
N ARG A 57 -1.01 -4.92 -12.33
CA ARG A 57 -1.05 -4.67 -13.77
C ARG A 57 0.32 -4.79 -14.44
N PHE A 58 1.38 -4.57 -13.67
CA PHE A 58 2.75 -4.83 -14.08
C PHE A 58 3.42 -5.52 -12.90
N GLY A 59 3.61 -6.85 -12.97
CA GLY A 59 4.41 -7.57 -11.99
C GLY A 59 5.78 -6.92 -11.77
N ARG A 60 6.60 -7.47 -10.86
CA ARG A 60 7.99 -6.99 -10.69
C ARG A 60 8.59 -6.80 -12.08
N SER A 61 9.26 -5.68 -12.33
CA SER A 61 9.81 -5.37 -13.65
C SER A 61 10.75 -6.46 -14.20
N THR A 62 11.20 -7.38 -13.34
CA THR A 62 11.98 -8.58 -13.65
C THR A 62 11.15 -9.78 -14.13
N GLU A 63 9.82 -9.68 -14.17
CA GLU A 63 8.86 -10.74 -14.51
C GLU A 63 7.98 -10.35 -15.71
N ARG A 64 8.32 -9.24 -16.39
CA ARG A 64 7.70 -8.87 -17.66
C ARG A 64 8.31 -9.75 -18.76
N MET A 65 7.62 -10.80 -19.15
CA MET A 65 7.85 -11.46 -20.44
C MET A 65 7.11 -10.67 -21.53
N GLU A 66 7.71 -10.56 -22.72
CA GLU A 66 7.16 -9.76 -23.83
C GLU A 66 5.84 -10.34 -24.38
N ASP A 67 5.60 -11.64 -24.16
CA ASP A 67 4.38 -12.33 -24.60
C ASP A 67 3.35 -12.46 -23.47
N THR A 68 2.14 -11.96 -23.73
CA THR A 68 1.02 -11.92 -22.77
C THR A 68 0.26 -13.25 -22.66
N THR A 69 0.72 -14.33 -23.29
CA THR A 69 0.06 -15.65 -23.29
C THR A 69 0.63 -16.53 -22.18
N GLN A 70 0.31 -16.18 -20.93
CA GLN A 70 0.89 -16.77 -19.73
C GLN A 70 0.49 -18.24 -19.45
N ILE A 71 -0.32 -18.87 -20.30
CA ILE A 71 -0.75 -20.27 -20.14
C ILE A 71 -0.73 -20.95 -21.52
N SER A 72 0.17 -21.91 -21.70
CA SER A 72 0.13 -22.85 -22.82
C SER A 72 -0.42 -24.18 -22.32
N PHE A 73 -1.39 -24.74 -23.06
CA PHE A 73 -1.93 -26.06 -22.79
C PHE A 73 -1.27 -27.04 -23.74
N MET A 74 -0.55 -28.02 -23.20
CA MET A 74 -0.04 -29.13 -23.99
C MET A 74 -0.90 -30.37 -23.71
N GLU A 75 -1.48 -30.92 -24.76
CA GLU A 75 -2.25 -32.16 -24.71
C GLU A 75 -1.32 -33.32 -25.08
N ILE A 76 -1.11 -34.24 -24.14
CA ILE A 76 -0.42 -35.52 -24.37
C ILE A 76 -1.46 -36.62 -24.14
N ASP A 77 -1.66 -37.47 -25.14
CA ASP A 77 -2.58 -38.63 -25.08
C ASP A 77 -4.01 -38.30 -24.60
N GLY A 78 -4.59 -37.18 -25.06
CA GLY A 78 -5.97 -36.82 -24.73
C GLY A 78 -6.16 -36.21 -23.34
N LYS A 79 -5.06 -35.93 -22.61
CA LYS A 79 -5.10 -35.37 -21.27
C LYS A 79 -4.39 -34.01 -21.24
N ILE A 80 -5.13 -32.98 -20.83
CA ILE A 80 -4.58 -31.64 -20.64
C ILE A 80 -3.66 -31.66 -19.42
N VAL A 81 -2.36 -31.44 -19.64
CA VAL A 81 -1.37 -31.25 -18.57
C VAL A 81 -1.05 -29.77 -18.51
N PHE A 82 -1.29 -29.16 -17.35
CA PHE A 82 -0.99 -27.75 -17.10
C PHE A 82 0.51 -27.62 -16.83
N PHE A 83 1.24 -26.93 -17.70
CA PHE A 83 2.67 -26.69 -17.49
C PHE A 83 2.90 -25.26 -16.99
N ASN A 84 3.80 -25.14 -16.02
CA ASN A 84 4.59 -23.93 -15.89
C ASN A 84 5.49 -23.86 -17.13
N GLU A 85 5.51 -22.74 -17.85
CA GLU A 85 6.20 -22.59 -19.14
C GLU A 85 7.67 -23.04 -19.11
N ALA A 86 8.35 -22.85 -17.98
CA ALA A 86 9.73 -23.30 -17.77
C ALA A 86 9.93 -24.80 -17.99
N GLU A 87 8.93 -25.63 -17.71
CA GLU A 87 9.00 -27.08 -17.91
C GLU A 87 8.66 -27.50 -19.34
N ALA A 88 7.84 -26.72 -20.07
CA ALA A 88 7.48 -27.02 -21.45
C ALA A 88 8.62 -26.71 -22.45
N VAL A 89 9.49 -25.76 -22.11
CA VAL A 89 10.66 -25.36 -22.92
C VAL A 89 11.95 -26.03 -22.44
N SER A 90 11.88 -26.83 -21.36
CA SER A 90 13.04 -27.57 -20.84
C SER A 90 13.40 -28.71 -21.77
N ASP A 91 14.63 -28.69 -22.30
CA ASP A 91 15.20 -29.79 -23.05
C ASP A 91 15.65 -30.90 -22.07
N PRO A 92 15.02 -32.10 -22.08
CA PRO A 92 15.36 -33.16 -21.13
C PRO A 92 16.77 -33.74 -21.36
N ASP A 93 17.38 -33.49 -22.52
CA ASP A 93 18.73 -33.95 -22.85
C ASP A 93 19.80 -32.89 -22.51
N MET A 94 19.40 -31.72 -22.00
CA MET A 94 20.34 -30.69 -21.55
C MET A 94 20.95 -31.08 -20.20
N GLU A 95 22.28 -31.21 -20.16
CA GLU A 95 23.02 -31.53 -18.94
C GLU A 95 22.80 -30.43 -17.88
N GLU A 96 22.38 -30.83 -16.68
CA GLU A 96 22.19 -29.88 -15.58
C GLU A 96 23.51 -29.15 -15.30
N PRO A 97 23.54 -27.80 -15.31
CA PRO A 97 24.76 -27.07 -15.03
C PRO A 97 25.24 -27.33 -13.60
N GLU A 98 26.49 -27.77 -13.42
CA GLU A 98 27.09 -28.05 -12.10
C GLU A 98 27.08 -26.81 -11.16
N GLU A 99 27.05 -25.60 -11.72
CA GLU A 99 26.92 -24.34 -10.99
C GLU A 99 25.56 -23.68 -11.27
N LEU A 100 24.59 -23.89 -10.37
CA LEU A 100 23.39 -23.07 -10.25
C LEU A 100 23.73 -21.69 -9.64
N GLU A 101 24.60 -20.92 -10.29
CA GLU A 101 24.98 -19.60 -9.76
C GLU A 101 24.02 -18.50 -10.20
N LEU A 102 23.06 -18.18 -9.33
CA LEU A 102 22.89 -16.78 -8.97
C LEU A 102 23.89 -16.51 -7.85
N LYS A 103 25.04 -15.91 -8.17
CA LYS A 103 25.90 -15.30 -7.14
C LYS A 103 24.99 -14.43 -6.29
N LYS A 104 24.79 -14.85 -5.03
CA LYS A 104 23.96 -14.14 -4.07
C LYS A 104 24.46 -12.70 -4.01
N GLY A 105 23.71 -11.80 -4.64
CA GLY A 105 23.95 -10.36 -4.57
C GLY A 105 24.13 -9.99 -3.11
N SER A 106 25.29 -9.40 -2.81
CA SER A 106 25.76 -8.87 -1.53
C SER A 106 24.75 -8.91 -0.38
N ARG A 107 25.13 -9.59 0.71
CA ARG A 107 24.42 -9.56 2.00
C ARG A 107 23.97 -8.12 2.30
N ARG A 108 22.65 -7.88 2.32
CA ARG A 108 22.13 -6.68 2.98
C ARG A 108 22.64 -6.72 4.42
N LYS A 109 23.39 -5.69 4.84
CA LYS A 109 23.82 -5.56 6.23
C LYS A 109 22.57 -5.51 7.10
N GLN A 110 22.44 -6.51 7.97
CA GLN A 110 21.42 -6.54 9.01
C GLN A 110 21.81 -5.52 10.09
N GLY A 111 20.93 -4.58 10.39
CA GLY A 111 21.06 -3.66 11.53
C GLY A 111 21.61 -2.27 11.21
N LYS A 112 20.75 -1.38 10.70
CA LYS A 112 20.80 0.06 10.98
C LYS A 112 19.41 0.52 11.44
N LYS A 113 18.90 -0.07 12.51
CA LYS A 113 17.73 0.49 13.22
C LYS A 113 18.15 1.22 14.49
N ASP A 114 19.23 0.77 15.15
CA ASP A 114 19.67 1.37 16.42
C ASP A 114 20.56 2.62 16.28
N GLN A 115 21.06 2.96 15.09
CA GLN A 115 21.84 4.19 14.87
C GLN A 115 21.00 5.42 14.50
N ASP A 116 19.76 5.23 14.03
CA ASP A 116 18.87 6.34 13.65
C ASP A 116 17.95 6.77 14.82
N LEU A 117 18.05 6.10 15.97
CA LEU A 117 17.28 6.38 17.20
C LEU A 117 18.14 6.99 18.32
N SER A 118 19.39 7.36 18.04
CA SER A 118 20.26 8.09 18.98
C SER A 118 20.47 9.54 18.60
#